data_AF-A0A527UUJ6-F1
#
_entry.id   AF-A0A527UUJ6-F1
#
_cell.length_a   1.000
_cell.length_b   1.000
_cell.length_c   1.000
_cell.angle_alpha   90.00
_cell.angle_beta   90.00
_cell.angle_gamma   90.00
#
_symmetry.space_group_name_H-M   'P 1'
#
loop_
_entity.id
_entity.type
_entity.pdbx_description
1 polymer ?
#
loop_
_entity_poly.entity_id
_entity_poly.type
_entity_poly.pdbx_seq_one_letter_code
_entity_poly.pdbx_strand_id
1 'polypeptide(L)'
;YRWVAVDLDAKNVERSRKERLPVFFGDASQEEMVAATRIDSAKAMVITLDDPEAAKSVLAALRRKLPDLPVVVRARHHVHVQELLEKGAT
;
A
#
# COMPACT_ATOMS: atom_id res chain seq x y z
N TYR A 1 15.79 5.60 1.48
CA TYR A 1 14.78 6.67 1.35
C TYR A 1 13.97 6.75 2.64
N ARG A 2 13.38 7.91 2.98
CA ARG A 2 12.48 8.05 4.16
C ARG A 2 11.14 7.33 3.97
N TRP A 3 10.74 7.10 2.72
CA TRP A 3 9.58 6.33 2.29
C TRP A 3 9.85 5.77 0.88
N VAL A 4 9.04 4.81 0.45
CA VAL A 4 9.00 4.25 -0.90
C VAL A 4 7.53 4.09 -1.29
N ALA A 5 7.18 4.32 -2.55
CA ALA A 5 5.84 4.06 -3.06
C ALA A 5 5.84 3.11 -4.25
N VAL A 6 4.72 2.41 -4.41
CA VAL A 6 4.43 1.50 -5.50
C VAL A 6 3.13 1.96 -6.15
N ASP A 7 3.11 2.07 -7.47
CA ASP A 7 1.95 2.50 -8.24
C ASP A 7 1.79 1.63 -9.50
N LEU A 8 0.55 1.34 -9.85
CA LEU A 8 0.15 0.57 -11.03
C LEU A 8 0.01 1.45 -12.29
N ASP A 9 -0.01 2.77 -12.14
CA ASP A 9 -0.07 3.72 -13.26
C ASP A 9 1.34 4.16 -13.66
N ALA A 10 1.80 3.66 -14.82
CA ALA A 10 3.10 3.99 -15.38
C ALA A 10 3.32 5.50 -15.59
N LYS A 11 2.26 6.27 -15.89
CA LYS A 11 2.35 7.73 -16.07
C LYS A 11 2.61 8.43 -14.75
N ASN A 12 1.97 7.98 -13.66
CA ASN A 12 2.22 8.51 -12.31
C ASN A 12 3.66 8.19 -11.86
N VAL A 13 4.14 6.98 -12.14
CA VAL A 13 5.51 6.58 -11.83
C VAL A 13 6.51 7.43 -12.61
N GLU A 14 6.33 7.60 -13.92
CA GLU A 14 7.22 8.39 -14.76
C GLU A 14 7.30 9.85 -14.27
N ARG A 15 6.15 10.47 -13.98
CA ARG A 15 6.08 11.83 -13.42
C ARG A 15 6.83 11.92 -12.09
N SER A 16 6.57 11.00 -11.17
CA SER A 16 7.20 10.98 -9.84
C SER A 16 8.72 10.78 -9.91
N ARG A 17 9.19 9.97 -10.86
CA ARG A 17 10.62 9.75 -11.09
C ARG A 17 11.32 10.97 -11.67
N LYS A 18 10.65 11.77 -12.53
CA LYS A 18 11.17 13.07 -12.99
C LYS A 18 11.41 14.03 -11.82
N GLU A 19 10.60 13.92 -10.77
CA GLU A 19 10.76 14.65 -9.51
C GLU A 19 11.75 14.00 -8.51
N ARG A 20 12.46 12.93 -8.93
CA ARG A 20 13.41 12.16 -8.11
C ARG A 20 12.77 11.50 -6.88
N LEU A 21 11.47 11.21 -6.93
CA LEU A 21 10.77 10.49 -5.86
C LEU A 21 11.02 8.98 -5.96
N PRO A 22 11.11 8.27 -4.82
CA PRO A 22 11.37 6.83 -4.77
C PRO A 22 10.12 6.00 -5.08
N VAL A 23 9.62 6.10 -6.32
CA VAL A 23 8.40 5.44 -6.79
C VAL A 23 8.72 4.34 -7.80
N PHE A 24 8.11 3.17 -7.58
CA PHE A 24 8.28 1.97 -8.40
C PHE A 24 6.97 1.59 -9.07
N PHE A 25 7.09 1.08 -10.30
CA PHE A 25 5.95 0.51 -11.01
C PHE A 25 5.74 -0.92 -10.55
N GLY A 26 4.52 -1.27 -10.13
CA GLY A 26 4.21 -2.63 -9.70
C GLY A 26 2.86 -2.75 -8.98
N ASP A 27 2.44 -3.99 -8.74
CA ASP A 27 1.23 -4.30 -7.97
C ASP A 27 1.59 -4.54 -6.50
N ALA A 28 1.11 -3.66 -5.62
CA ALA A 28 1.36 -3.75 -4.19
C ALA A 28 0.64 -4.94 -3.51
N SER A 29 -0.29 -5.61 -4.18
CA SER A 29 -0.91 -6.85 -3.68
C SER A 29 0.02 -8.08 -3.79
N GLN A 30 1.04 -8.00 -4.64
CA GLN A 30 1.99 -9.09 -4.84
C GLN A 30 3.04 -9.09 -3.71
N GLU A 31 3.22 -10.25 -3.07
CA GLU A 31 4.10 -10.41 -1.91
C GLU A 31 5.56 -10.06 -2.20
N GLU A 32 5.99 -10.27 -3.44
CA GLU A 32 7.32 -9.94 -3.95
C GLU A 32 7.57 -8.43 -3.95
N MET A 33 6.55 -7.64 -4.31
CA MET A 33 6.63 -6.18 -4.33
C MET A 33 6.67 -5.63 -2.90
N VAL A 34 5.90 -6.23 -2.00
CA VAL A 34 5.96 -5.96 -0.57
C VAL A 34 7.37 -6.25 -0.03
N ALA A 35 7.98 -7.38 -0.37
CA ALA A 35 9.36 -7.72 0.03
C ALA A 35 10.42 -6.74 -0.51
N ALA A 36 10.28 -6.28 -1.75
CA ALA A 36 11.25 -5.40 -2.40
C ALA A 36 11.34 -3.98 -1.80
N THR A 37 10.37 -3.57 -0.97
CA THR A 37 10.31 -2.21 -0.40
C THR A 37 11.00 -2.04 0.96
N ARG A 38 11.74 -3.04 1.45
CA ARG A 38 12.28 -3.10 2.83
C ARG A 38 11.19 -2.89 3.88
N ILE A 39 10.00 -3.39 3.60
CA ILE A 39 8.81 -3.17 4.42
C ILE A 39 8.98 -3.67 5.86
N ASP A 40 9.83 -4.66 6.09
CA ASP A 40 10.14 -5.19 7.42
C ASP A 40 10.79 -4.13 8.34
N SER A 41 11.35 -3.06 7.76
CA SER A 41 11.91 -1.90 8.48
C SER A 41 10.99 -0.67 8.48
N ALA A 42 9.82 -0.77 7.85
CA ALA A 42 8.86 0.32 7.80
C ALA A 42 8.21 0.56 9.16
N LYS A 43 7.91 1.82 9.46
CA LYS A 43 7.15 2.19 10.68
C LYS A 43 5.65 2.10 10.49
N ALA A 44 5.18 2.20 9.24
CA ALA A 44 3.79 2.09 8.84
C ALA A 44 3.68 1.87 7.34
N MET A 45 2.53 1.38 6.88
CA MET A 45 2.12 1.34 5.48
C MET A 45 0.90 2.25 5.25
N VAL A 46 0.84 2.87 4.08
CA VAL A 46 -0.32 3.68 3.65
C VAL A 46 -0.85 3.09 2.35
N ILE A 47 -2.14 2.75 2.32
CA ILE A 47 -2.83 2.19 1.14
C ILE A 47 -3.83 3.22 0.64
N THR A 48 -3.59 3.77 -0.55
CA THR A 48 -4.40 4.85 -1.15
C THR A 48 -5.02 4.48 -2.50
N LEU A 49 -5.25 3.20 -2.77
CA LEU A 49 -5.85 2.73 -4.02
C LEU A 49 -7.28 3.25 -4.20
N ASP A 50 -7.71 3.49 -5.44
CA ASP A 50 -9.07 3.94 -5.78
C ASP A 50 -10.09 2.79 -5.75
N ASP A 51 -9.62 1.56 -5.99
CA ASP A 51 -10.40 0.33 -5.93
C ASP A 51 -10.38 -0.22 -4.49
N PRO A 52 -11.54 -0.29 -3.80
CA PRO A 52 -11.65 -0.87 -2.47
C PRO A 52 -11.23 -2.34 -2.39
N GLU A 53 -11.52 -3.15 -3.41
CA GLU A 53 -11.16 -4.57 -3.40
C GLU A 53 -9.66 -4.78 -3.56
N ALA A 54 -9.02 -3.97 -4.40
CA ALA A 54 -7.57 -3.93 -4.47
C ALA A 54 -6.96 -3.51 -3.13
N ALA A 55 -7.49 -2.47 -2.47
CA ALA A 55 -7.02 -2.03 -1.16
C ALA A 55 -7.14 -3.13 -0.08
N LYS A 56 -8.26 -3.86 -0.06
CA LYS A 56 -8.47 -5.01 0.84
C LYS A 56 -7.49 -6.14 0.54
N SER A 57 -7.20 -6.41 -0.73
CA SER A 57 -6.27 -7.45 -1.16
C SER A 57 -4.84 -7.15 -0.70
N VAL A 58 -4.39 -5.90 -0.86
CA VAL A 58 -3.09 -5.44 -0.34
C VAL A 58 -3.05 -5.55 1.18
N LEU A 59 -4.09 -5.10 1.88
CA LEU A 59 -4.18 -5.20 3.34
C LEU A 59 -4.10 -6.66 3.82
N ALA A 60 -4.82 -7.58 3.17
CA ALA A 60 -4.79 -8.99 3.50
C ALA A 60 -3.40 -9.60 3.27
N ALA A 61 -2.73 -9.28 2.15
CA ALA A 61 -1.37 -9.72 1.88
C ALA A 61 -0.37 -9.19 2.92
N LEU A 62 -0.49 -7.91 3.28
CA LEU A 62 0.32 -7.30 4.33
C LEU A 62 0.14 -8.02 5.67
N ARG A 63 -1.11 -8.26 6.10
CA ARG A 63 -1.41 -8.86 7.41
C ARG A 63 -0.91 -10.29 7.54
N ARG A 64 -0.82 -11.06 6.45
CA ARG A 64 -0.20 -12.39 6.46
C ARG A 64 1.30 -12.35 6.78
N LYS A 65 2.00 -11.30 6.35
CA LYS A 65 3.46 -11.20 6.47
C LYS A 65 3.93 -10.33 7.64
N LEU A 66 3.21 -9.24 7.90
CA LEU A 66 3.50 -8.21 8.89
C LEU A 66 2.23 -7.90 9.68
N PRO A 67 1.82 -8.80 10.60
CA PRO A 67 0.58 -8.64 11.37
C PRO A 67 0.55 -7.35 12.19
N ASP A 68 1.72 -6.93 12.71
CA ASP A 68 1.83 -5.82 13.66
C ASP A 68 2.16 -4.47 13.01
N LEU A 69 2.42 -4.41 11.70
CA LEU A 69 2.76 -3.15 11.05
C LEU A 69 1.52 -2.22 11.04
N PRO A 70 1.62 -0.98 11.57
CA PRO A 70 0.53 -0.01 11.46
C PRO A 70 0.19 0.24 9.99
N VAL A 71 -1.10 0.22 9.65
CA VAL A 71 -1.56 0.44 8.27
C VAL A 71 -2.72 1.43 8.23
N VAL A 72 -2.53 2.50 7.46
CA VAL A 72 -3.58 3.48 7.19
C VAL A 72 -4.15 3.19 5.82
N VAL A 73 -5.45 2.95 5.73
CA VAL A 73 -6.13 2.68 4.45
C VAL A 73 -7.11 3.79 4.13
N ARG A 74 -7.03 4.34 2.93
CA ARG A 74 -8.01 5.33 2.45
C ARG A 74 -9.34 4.64 2.18
N ALA A 75 -10.36 4.97 2.97
CA ALA A 75 -11.73 4.56 2.69
C ALA A 75 -12.39 5.55 1.72
N ARG A 76 -12.65 5.12 0.47
CA ARG A 76 -13.31 5.97 -0.53
C ARG A 76 -14.77 6.30 -0.19
N HIS A 77 -15.44 5.36 0.50
CA HIS A 77 -16.82 5.51 0.98
C HIS A 77 -16.92 5.02 2.42
N HIS A 78 -17.75 5.70 3.22
CA HIS A 78 -17.98 5.38 4.63
C HIS A 78 -18.46 3.93 4.86
N VAL A 79 -19.19 3.36 3.89
CA VAL A 79 -19.66 1.96 3.92
C VAL A 79 -18.52 0.93 4.00
N HIS A 80 -17.31 1.28 3.55
CA HIS A 80 -16.17 0.36 3.58
C HIS A 80 -15.31 0.50 4.85
N VAL A 81 -15.60 1.47 5.73
CA VAL A 81 -14.76 1.74 6.91
C VAL A 81 -14.78 0.57 7.89
N GLN A 82 -15.96 0.01 8.20
CA GLN A 82 -16.06 -1.12 9.13
C GLN A 82 -15.27 -2.34 8.64
N GLU A 83 -15.42 -2.71 7.36
CA GLU A 83 -14.73 -3.87 6.80
C GLU A 83 -13.20 -3.68 6.77
N LEU A 84 -12.72 -2.45 6.52
CA LEU A 84 -11.30 -2.15 6.57
C LEU A 84 -10.74 -2.24 7.99
N LEU A 85 -11.50 -1.76 8.99
CA LEU A 85 -11.13 -1.89 10.41
C LEU A 85 -11.10 -3.36 10.85
N GLU A 86 -12.09 -4.17 10.46
CA GLU A 86 -12.12 -5.61 10.72
C GLU A 86 -10.93 -6.36 10.09
N LYS A 87 -10.44 -5.89 8.94
CA LYS A 87 -9.23 -6.40 8.28
C LYS A 87 -7.93 -5.83 8.87
N GLY A 88 -8.01 -5.00 9.91
CA GLY A 88 -6.87 -4.52 10.68
C GLY A 88 -6.26 -3.20 10.21
N ALA A 89 -7.01 -2.35 9.50
CA ALA A 89 -6.65 -0.94 9.36
C ALA A 89 -6.64 -0.25 10.73
N THR A 90 -5.78 0.76 10.92
CA THR A 90 -5.60 1.50 12.19
C THR A 90 -5.87 2.98 12.01
#